data_AF-A0A2V7FN38-F1
#
_entry.id   AF-A0A2V7FN38-F1
#
_cell.length_a   1.000
_cell.length_b   1.000
_cell.length_c   1.000
_cell.angle_alpha   90.00
_cell.angle_beta   90.00
_cell.angle_gamma   90.00
#
_symmetry.space_group_name_H-M   'P 1'
#
loop_
_entity.id
_entity.type
_entity.pdbx_description
1 polymer ?
#
loop_
_entity_poly.entity_id
_entity_poly.type
_entity_poly.pdbx_seq_one_letter_code
_entity_poly.pdbx_strand_id
1 'polypeptide(L)'
;MGYPFALVLHTHLPMVVNHGRWPHGSDWLNEAAFECYLPLLDVAHRLVADGISPKWTMNLSPVLVEQLASPEFQKELAFYYDNVRRACAESRDYFAKNGAPEFLGLCDFWQQHYERMWELHRRIGGDIPGTFAELQRGDHIEIITCAATHGYLPLLSRDESIHLQLRTAVETHKRHFGVAPRGIWLPECAYRPRYEWTPPTGRERGVERRMRPGIEELLAVHGLEYFVADSHLVAAGAPVFLYRDYIPARKEMAEPTPAIPVNEARSPYAPYRVASRGGTGSAVAFIRDPRTTLQVWSRDHGYPGEYAYLEFHKKHFPGGLRFWRITDSRGDFGTKIPYDPKLAAEKAGLQAAHFVALVRETGETATKADGQPSLICSPYDSELFGHWWFEGPMWLEHVARDMVRAGVTPVTLAEALERVPPRATLSLPEGSWGEGGDHRVWLNRDTEWTWDRVYSAEAEWTEHLKAGIDRNPDLARVLAQATRELLLLQASDWQFLITTGAARDYAERRVAEHYAEFKRLSEMAATLRGGEPLSVEAANTLRRLEREDFVFPDVSPAWAQAPTAN
;
A
#
# COMPACT_ATOMS: atom_id res chain seq x y z
N MET A 1 -13.18 29.74 -8.63
CA MET A 1 -12.92 28.29 -8.85
C MET A 1 -12.96 27.61 -7.50
N GLY A 2 -13.47 26.38 -7.43
CA GLY A 2 -13.46 25.61 -6.19
C GLY A 2 -12.04 25.25 -5.74
N TYR A 3 -11.89 24.83 -4.48
CA TYR A 3 -10.61 24.40 -3.93
C TYR A 3 -10.28 22.98 -4.43
N PRO A 4 -9.13 22.75 -5.10
CA PRO A 4 -8.76 21.43 -5.55
C PRO A 4 -8.42 20.52 -4.36
N PHE A 5 -8.99 19.32 -4.38
CA PHE A 5 -8.81 18.29 -3.37
C PHE A 5 -8.44 16.96 -4.05
N ALA A 6 -7.33 16.36 -3.62
CA ALA A 6 -6.86 15.08 -4.11
C ALA A 6 -6.96 14.03 -3.00
N LEU A 7 -7.85 13.06 -3.18
CA LEU A 7 -7.87 11.84 -2.37
C LEU A 7 -6.89 10.82 -2.99
N VAL A 8 -5.99 10.30 -2.16
CA VAL A 8 -5.04 9.25 -2.57
C VAL A 8 -5.30 8.00 -1.74
N LEU A 9 -5.58 6.88 -2.40
CA LEU A 9 -5.83 5.58 -1.77
C LEU A 9 -4.65 4.66 -2.06
N HIS A 10 -3.88 4.31 -1.04
CA HIS A 10 -2.77 3.36 -1.14
C HIS A 10 -3.30 1.93 -0.97
N THR A 11 -3.26 1.10 -2.02
CA THR A 11 -3.79 -0.27 -1.99
C THR A 11 -2.64 -1.27 -2.11
N HIS A 12 -2.35 -1.97 -1.02
CA HIS A 12 -1.21 -2.87 -0.95
C HIS A 12 -1.46 -4.05 0.01
N LEU A 13 -1.05 -5.23 -0.46
CA LEU A 13 -0.82 -6.40 0.37
C LEU A 13 0.44 -7.11 -0.14
N PRO A 14 1.27 -7.69 0.75
CA PRO A 14 2.40 -8.50 0.34
C PRO A 14 1.92 -9.76 -0.41
N MET A 15 2.84 -10.49 -1.04
CA MET A 15 2.52 -11.77 -1.66
C MET A 15 2.06 -12.76 -0.59
N VAL A 16 0.79 -13.16 -0.60
CA VAL A 16 0.20 -14.08 0.40
C VAL A 16 -0.45 -15.31 -0.22
N VAL A 17 -0.80 -15.26 -1.51
CA VAL A 17 -1.33 -16.42 -2.25
C VAL A 17 -0.30 -17.55 -2.20
N ASN A 18 -0.73 -18.78 -1.91
CA ASN A 18 0.10 -19.97 -1.67
C ASN A 18 0.98 -19.94 -0.40
N HIS A 19 0.98 -18.86 0.39
CA HIS A 19 1.83 -18.69 1.58
C HIS A 19 1.02 -18.72 2.89
N GLY A 20 0.19 -19.75 3.04
CA GLY A 20 -0.74 -19.89 4.17
C GLY A 20 -2.13 -19.31 3.89
N ARG A 21 -3.11 -19.68 4.72
CA ARG A 21 -4.50 -19.20 4.63
C ARG A 21 -4.91 -18.40 5.85
N TRP A 22 -4.95 -19.06 7.02
CA TRP A 22 -5.39 -18.49 8.30
C TRP A 22 -4.41 -18.86 9.43
N PRO A 23 -4.14 -17.98 10.43
CA PRO A 23 -4.68 -16.62 10.62
C PRO A 23 -3.98 -15.54 9.77
N HIS A 24 -2.91 -15.90 9.07
CA HIS A 24 -2.12 -15.02 8.22
C HIS A 24 -1.89 -15.70 6.87
N GLY A 25 -2.09 -14.97 5.77
CA GLY A 25 -2.02 -15.51 4.41
C GLY A 25 -3.16 -15.02 3.53
N SER A 26 -3.67 -15.89 2.65
CA SER A 26 -4.66 -15.53 1.63
C SER A 26 -5.97 -14.97 2.19
N ASP A 27 -6.34 -15.27 3.44
CA ASP A 27 -7.54 -14.69 4.06
C ASP A 27 -7.46 -13.16 4.15
N TRP A 28 -6.27 -12.57 4.31
CA TRP A 28 -6.11 -11.11 4.28
C TRP A 28 -6.52 -10.52 2.93
N LEU A 29 -6.09 -11.16 1.84
CA LEU A 29 -6.43 -10.72 0.49
C LEU A 29 -7.92 -10.95 0.17
N ASN A 30 -8.49 -12.05 0.67
CA ASN A 30 -9.93 -12.33 0.51
C ASN A 30 -10.80 -11.34 1.30
N GLU A 31 -10.44 -11.06 2.56
CA GLU A 31 -11.11 -10.04 3.40
C GLU A 31 -11.03 -8.67 2.71
N ALA A 32 -9.84 -8.25 2.26
CA ALA A 32 -9.67 -6.97 1.55
C ALA A 32 -10.47 -6.92 0.24
N ALA A 33 -10.56 -8.00 -0.52
CA ALA A 33 -11.36 -8.04 -1.74
C ALA A 33 -12.87 -7.85 -1.46
N PHE A 34 -13.42 -8.58 -0.48
CA PHE A 34 -14.85 -8.53 -0.14
C PHE A 34 -15.26 -7.29 0.65
N GLU A 35 -14.35 -6.70 1.42
CA GLU A 35 -14.67 -5.62 2.36
C GLU A 35 -14.13 -4.27 1.90
N CYS A 36 -13.13 -4.21 1.03
CA CYS A 36 -12.55 -2.97 0.53
C CYS A 36 -12.66 -2.85 -1.00
N TYR A 37 -12.03 -3.74 -1.78
CA TYR A 37 -11.83 -3.52 -3.22
C TYR A 37 -13.13 -3.57 -4.02
N LEU A 38 -13.95 -4.61 -3.81
CA LEU A 38 -15.26 -4.73 -4.45
C LEU A 38 -16.23 -3.63 -3.96
N PRO A 39 -16.28 -3.27 -2.66
CA PRO A 39 -17.04 -2.11 -2.20
C PRO A 39 -16.61 -0.77 -2.81
N LEU A 40 -15.31 -0.52 -2.97
CA LEU A 40 -14.81 0.70 -3.63
C LEU A 40 -15.22 0.74 -5.11
N LEU A 41 -15.15 -0.39 -5.82
CA LEU A 41 -15.67 -0.50 -7.20
C LEU A 41 -17.18 -0.24 -7.26
N ASP A 42 -17.96 -0.84 -6.35
CA ASP A 42 -19.42 -0.63 -6.26
C ASP A 42 -19.75 0.86 -6.07
N VAL A 43 -19.06 1.54 -5.15
CA VAL A 43 -19.23 2.98 -4.92
C VAL A 43 -18.85 3.79 -6.16
N ALA A 44 -17.69 3.53 -6.75
CA ALA A 44 -17.23 4.25 -7.94
C ALA A 44 -18.23 4.10 -9.10
N HIS A 45 -18.72 2.90 -9.36
CA HIS A 45 -19.73 2.66 -10.40
C HIS A 45 -21.05 3.38 -10.10
N ARG A 46 -21.51 3.41 -8.84
CA ARG A 46 -22.74 4.14 -8.46
C ARG A 46 -22.57 5.66 -8.62
N LEU A 47 -21.42 6.21 -8.25
CA LEU A 47 -21.11 7.63 -8.47
C LEU A 47 -21.09 7.97 -9.97
N VAL A 48 -20.42 7.15 -10.79
CA VAL A 48 -20.33 7.34 -12.23
C VAL A 48 -21.70 7.23 -12.90
N ALA A 49 -22.53 6.26 -12.49
CA ALA A 49 -23.90 6.12 -12.99
C ALA A 49 -24.76 7.36 -12.70
N ASP A 50 -24.47 8.06 -11.60
CA ASP A 50 -25.13 9.33 -11.22
C ASP A 50 -24.46 10.56 -11.83
N GLY A 51 -23.49 10.39 -12.75
CA GLY A 51 -22.79 11.48 -13.41
C GLY A 51 -21.73 12.18 -12.56
N ILE A 52 -21.31 11.57 -11.44
CA ILE A 52 -20.28 12.09 -10.54
C ILE A 52 -19.00 11.29 -10.74
N SER A 53 -17.94 11.95 -11.21
CA SER A 53 -16.61 11.35 -11.25
C SER A 53 -15.94 11.49 -9.89
N PRO A 54 -15.54 10.38 -9.22
CA PRO A 54 -14.91 10.46 -7.90
C PRO A 54 -13.54 11.15 -7.92
N LYS A 55 -12.80 11.04 -9.04
CA LYS A 55 -11.45 11.59 -9.24
C LYS A 55 -10.45 11.14 -8.16
N TRP A 56 -10.58 9.89 -7.72
CA TRP A 56 -9.64 9.28 -6.79
C TRP A 56 -8.31 9.00 -7.49
N THR A 57 -7.19 9.21 -6.79
CA THR A 57 -5.90 8.65 -7.19
C THR A 57 -5.69 7.37 -6.39
N MET A 58 -5.57 6.23 -7.07
CA MET A 58 -5.44 4.93 -6.43
C MET A 58 -4.06 4.36 -6.75
N ASN A 59 -3.26 4.08 -5.73
CA ASN A 59 -2.12 3.22 -5.91
C ASN A 59 -2.56 1.76 -5.85
N LEU A 60 -2.33 1.01 -6.93
CA LEU A 60 -2.41 -0.45 -6.92
C LEU A 60 -0.97 -0.99 -6.99
N SER A 61 -0.45 -1.50 -5.86
CA SER A 61 0.93 -2.02 -5.84
C SER A 61 1.11 -3.19 -6.83
N PRO A 62 2.26 -3.29 -7.54
CA PRO A 62 2.43 -4.31 -8.57
C PRO A 62 2.24 -5.75 -8.07
N VAL A 63 2.79 -6.10 -6.90
CA VAL A 63 2.60 -7.41 -6.27
C VAL A 63 1.14 -7.72 -5.94
N LEU A 64 0.33 -6.73 -5.57
CA LEU A 64 -1.11 -6.90 -5.34
C LEU A 64 -1.84 -7.17 -6.66
N VAL A 65 -1.54 -6.38 -7.70
CA VAL A 65 -2.17 -6.54 -9.03
C VAL A 65 -1.90 -7.94 -9.60
N GLU A 66 -0.67 -8.43 -9.49
CA GLU A 66 -0.30 -9.79 -9.91
C GLU A 66 -1.12 -10.87 -9.18
N GLN A 67 -1.33 -10.71 -7.86
CA GLN A 67 -2.15 -11.64 -7.08
C GLN A 67 -3.61 -11.59 -7.49
N LEU A 68 -4.20 -10.39 -7.59
CA LEU A 68 -5.61 -10.22 -7.93
C LEU A 68 -5.94 -10.76 -9.34
N ALA A 69 -5.00 -10.65 -10.28
CA ALA A 69 -5.15 -11.16 -11.65
C ALA A 69 -4.91 -12.68 -11.76
N SER A 70 -4.44 -13.34 -10.70
CA SER A 70 -4.04 -14.75 -10.77
C SER A 70 -5.24 -15.71 -10.73
N PRO A 71 -5.20 -16.80 -11.53
CA PRO A 71 -6.17 -17.90 -11.41
C PRO A 71 -6.17 -18.57 -10.03
N GLU A 72 -5.05 -18.53 -9.32
CA GLU A 72 -4.90 -19.05 -7.96
C GLU A 72 -5.76 -18.26 -6.98
N PHE A 73 -5.72 -16.93 -7.05
CA PHE A 73 -6.56 -16.08 -6.23
C PHE A 73 -8.05 -16.30 -6.49
N GLN A 74 -8.46 -16.49 -7.74
CA GLN A 74 -9.86 -16.78 -8.08
C GLN A 74 -10.38 -18.05 -7.36
N LYS A 75 -9.54 -19.07 -7.22
CA LYS A 75 -9.88 -20.31 -6.48
C LYS A 75 -9.97 -20.04 -4.98
N GLU A 76 -9.02 -19.30 -4.41
CA GLU A 76 -9.01 -18.95 -2.99
C GLU A 76 -10.22 -18.09 -2.62
N LEU A 77 -10.58 -17.10 -3.45
CA LEU A 77 -11.71 -16.21 -3.22
C LEU A 77 -13.05 -16.97 -3.28
N ALA A 78 -13.21 -17.89 -4.25
CA ALA A 78 -14.39 -18.75 -4.32
C ALA A 78 -14.52 -19.66 -3.10
N PHE A 79 -13.41 -20.26 -2.64
CA PHE A 79 -13.38 -21.07 -1.43
C PHE A 79 -13.73 -20.23 -0.19
N TYR A 80 -13.19 -19.03 -0.08
CA TYR A 80 -13.50 -18.09 1.00
C TYR A 80 -14.99 -17.72 1.00
N TYR A 81 -15.56 -17.40 -0.16
CA TYR A 81 -16.99 -17.10 -0.33
C TYR A 81 -17.90 -18.23 0.21
N ASP A 82 -17.61 -19.48 -0.15
CA ASP A 82 -18.37 -20.62 0.36
C ASP A 82 -18.27 -20.76 1.88
N ASN A 83 -17.10 -20.48 2.46
CA ASN A 83 -16.91 -20.51 3.91
C ASN A 83 -17.70 -19.41 4.62
N VAL A 84 -17.68 -18.17 4.14
CA VAL A 84 -18.45 -17.08 4.76
C VAL A 84 -19.95 -17.25 4.60
N ARG A 85 -20.41 -17.84 3.49
CA ARG A 85 -21.83 -18.21 3.30
C ARG A 85 -22.25 -19.26 4.33
N ARG A 86 -21.43 -20.29 4.56
CA ARG A 86 -21.67 -21.28 5.63
C ARG A 86 -21.66 -20.61 7.01
N ALA A 87 -20.72 -19.71 7.28
CA ALA A 87 -20.65 -18.96 8.53
C ALA A 87 -21.92 -18.13 8.79
N CYS A 88 -22.51 -17.51 7.76
CA CYS A 88 -23.78 -16.79 7.89
C CYS A 88 -24.92 -17.71 8.32
N ALA A 89 -25.05 -18.88 7.69
CA ALA A 89 -26.07 -19.87 8.02
C ALA A 89 -25.89 -20.45 9.43
N GLU A 90 -24.66 -20.83 9.79
CA GLU A 90 -24.33 -21.36 11.12
C GLU A 90 -24.57 -20.33 12.24
N SER A 91 -24.21 -19.06 11.99
CA SER A 91 -24.47 -17.96 12.93
C SER A 91 -25.96 -17.74 13.13
N ARG A 92 -26.76 -17.79 12.05
CA ARG A 92 -28.21 -17.65 12.13
C ARG A 92 -28.83 -18.76 12.97
N ASP A 93 -28.45 -20.00 12.73
CA ASP A 93 -28.90 -21.16 13.51
C ASP A 93 -28.51 -21.05 14.98
N TYR A 94 -27.28 -20.58 15.25
CA TYR A 94 -26.79 -20.34 16.61
C TYR A 94 -27.65 -19.30 17.34
N PHE A 95 -27.83 -18.11 16.78
CA PHE A 95 -28.59 -17.05 17.44
C PHE A 95 -30.08 -17.39 17.59
N ALA A 96 -30.67 -18.10 16.63
CA ALA A 96 -32.04 -18.59 16.73
C ALA A 96 -32.23 -19.57 17.89
N LYS A 97 -31.33 -20.55 18.05
CA LYS A 97 -31.38 -21.54 19.14
C LYS A 97 -31.13 -20.92 20.52
N ASN A 98 -30.31 -19.89 20.58
CA ASN A 98 -29.97 -19.21 21.84
C ASN A 98 -30.90 -18.04 22.19
N GLY A 99 -31.95 -17.80 21.40
CA GLY A 99 -32.96 -16.77 21.70
C GLY A 99 -32.43 -15.34 21.62
N ALA A 100 -31.54 -15.05 20.65
CA ALA A 100 -30.95 -13.73 20.44
C ALA A 100 -31.45 -13.10 19.11
N PRO A 101 -32.74 -12.72 19.02
CA PRO A 101 -33.37 -12.26 17.78
C PRO A 101 -32.75 -10.98 17.20
N GLU A 102 -32.11 -10.16 18.04
CA GLU A 102 -31.43 -8.93 17.64
C GLU A 102 -30.28 -9.14 16.64
N PHE A 103 -29.70 -10.35 16.60
CA PHE A 103 -28.62 -10.70 15.66
C PHE A 103 -29.11 -11.33 14.36
N LEU A 104 -30.37 -11.81 14.29
CA LEU A 104 -30.87 -12.51 13.10
C LEU A 104 -30.89 -11.59 11.87
N GLY A 105 -31.28 -10.32 12.05
CA GLY A 105 -31.22 -9.32 10.98
C GLY A 105 -29.79 -9.02 10.54
N LEU A 106 -28.81 -9.15 11.44
CA LEU A 106 -27.39 -8.97 11.10
C LEU A 106 -26.80 -10.16 10.35
N CYS A 107 -27.31 -11.39 10.57
CA CYS A 107 -26.95 -12.53 9.72
C CYS A 107 -27.43 -12.31 8.28
N ASP A 108 -28.66 -11.80 8.11
CA ASP A 108 -29.20 -11.46 6.80
C ASP A 108 -28.41 -10.32 6.13
N PHE A 109 -27.99 -9.32 6.93
CA PHE A 109 -27.12 -8.25 6.47
C PHE A 109 -25.78 -8.77 5.90
N TRP A 110 -25.08 -9.65 6.62
CA TRP A 110 -23.82 -10.22 6.14
C TRP A 110 -24.01 -11.10 4.92
N GLN A 111 -25.04 -11.94 4.91
CA GLN A 111 -25.36 -12.77 3.75
C GLN A 111 -25.57 -11.89 2.51
N GLN A 112 -26.38 -10.83 2.61
CA GLN A 112 -26.62 -9.89 1.52
C GLN A 112 -25.35 -9.16 1.09
N HIS A 113 -24.48 -8.75 2.02
CA HIS A 113 -23.21 -8.11 1.70
C HIS A 113 -22.33 -9.04 0.83
N TYR A 114 -22.09 -10.26 1.29
CA TYR A 114 -21.24 -11.21 0.57
C TYR A 114 -21.86 -11.66 -0.76
N GLU A 115 -23.17 -11.90 -0.81
CA GLU A 115 -23.87 -12.23 -2.06
C GLU A 115 -23.74 -11.09 -3.07
N ARG A 116 -23.97 -9.84 -2.65
CA ARG A 116 -23.85 -8.65 -3.52
C ARG A 116 -22.43 -8.46 -4.04
N MET A 117 -21.41 -8.61 -3.19
CA MET A 117 -20.01 -8.50 -3.60
C MET A 117 -19.59 -9.64 -4.52
N TRP A 118 -20.07 -10.86 -4.26
CA TRP A 118 -19.83 -11.99 -5.15
C TRP A 118 -20.51 -11.84 -6.51
N GLU A 119 -21.73 -11.29 -6.55
CA GLU A 119 -22.41 -10.95 -7.80
C GLU A 119 -21.66 -9.85 -8.57
N LEU A 120 -21.16 -8.81 -7.89
CA LEU A 120 -20.30 -7.81 -8.51
C LEU A 120 -19.05 -8.46 -9.11
N HIS A 121 -18.33 -9.27 -8.33
CA HIS A 121 -17.14 -10.00 -8.79
C HIS A 121 -17.43 -10.84 -10.04
N ARG A 122 -18.57 -11.54 -10.08
CA ARG A 122 -19.00 -12.30 -11.27
C ARG A 122 -19.35 -11.42 -12.46
N ARG A 123 -20.02 -10.28 -12.24
CA ARG A 123 -20.38 -9.34 -13.31
C ARG A 123 -19.15 -8.74 -13.99
N ILE A 124 -18.08 -8.50 -13.23
CA ILE A 124 -16.80 -8.02 -13.77
C ILE A 124 -15.89 -9.15 -14.28
N GLY A 125 -16.40 -10.39 -14.40
CA GLY A 125 -15.62 -11.53 -14.87
C GLY A 125 -14.46 -11.94 -13.95
N GLY A 126 -14.46 -11.50 -12.70
CA GLY A 126 -13.39 -11.69 -11.73
C GLY A 126 -12.20 -10.73 -11.87
N ASP A 127 -12.23 -9.80 -12.81
CA ASP A 127 -11.10 -8.91 -13.12
C ASP A 127 -11.16 -7.59 -12.33
N ILE A 128 -10.80 -7.66 -11.03
CA ILE A 128 -10.76 -6.47 -10.15
C ILE A 128 -9.80 -5.40 -10.71
N PRO A 129 -8.53 -5.70 -11.06
CA PRO A 129 -7.63 -4.68 -11.60
C PRO A 129 -8.12 -4.10 -12.93
N GLY A 130 -8.62 -4.93 -13.85
CA GLY A 130 -9.14 -4.47 -15.13
C GLY A 130 -10.35 -3.55 -15.00
N THR A 131 -11.21 -3.79 -13.99
CA THR A 131 -12.36 -2.92 -13.71
C THR A 131 -11.92 -1.53 -13.21
N PHE A 132 -10.89 -1.45 -12.36
CA PHE A 132 -10.28 -0.16 -12.04
C PHE A 132 -9.66 0.50 -13.29
N ALA A 133 -9.04 -0.29 -14.17
CA ALA A 133 -8.50 0.21 -15.43
C ALA A 133 -9.59 0.82 -16.34
N GLU A 134 -10.80 0.24 -16.36
CA GLU A 134 -11.95 0.80 -17.06
C GLU A 134 -12.36 2.17 -16.50
N LEU A 135 -12.40 2.31 -15.17
CA LEU A 135 -12.66 3.60 -14.52
C LEU A 135 -11.58 4.65 -14.87
N GLN A 136 -10.30 4.24 -14.95
CA GLN A 136 -9.24 5.13 -15.41
C GLN A 136 -9.42 5.56 -16.87
N ARG A 137 -9.72 4.62 -17.76
CA ARG A 137 -10.00 4.92 -19.18
C ARG A 137 -11.21 5.83 -19.36
N GLY A 138 -12.17 5.76 -18.44
CA GLY A 138 -13.31 6.67 -18.35
C GLY A 138 -13.03 8.02 -17.70
N ASP A 139 -11.78 8.32 -17.33
CA ASP A 139 -11.38 9.56 -16.64
C ASP A 139 -12.07 9.75 -15.27
N HIS A 140 -12.42 8.65 -14.59
CA HIS A 140 -13.09 8.68 -13.29
C HIS A 140 -12.13 8.56 -12.12
N ILE A 141 -11.00 7.88 -12.32
CA ILE A 141 -9.91 7.72 -11.35
C ILE A 141 -8.57 7.81 -12.07
N GLU A 142 -7.50 7.92 -11.30
CA GLU A 142 -6.13 7.72 -11.77
C GLU A 142 -5.51 6.55 -11.00
N ILE A 143 -4.83 5.64 -11.69
CA ILE A 143 -4.06 4.56 -11.11
C ILE A 143 -2.58 4.95 -11.15
N ILE A 144 -1.93 4.96 -9.99
CA ILE A 144 -0.48 5.15 -9.86
C ILE A 144 0.19 3.84 -9.43
N THR A 145 1.49 3.70 -9.72
CA THR A 145 2.24 2.48 -9.34
C THR A 145 2.89 2.62 -7.97
N CYS A 146 3.60 1.57 -7.52
CA CYS A 146 4.45 1.55 -6.33
C CYS A 146 5.77 0.84 -6.69
N ALA A 147 6.73 0.68 -5.77
CA ALA A 147 7.80 -0.31 -5.97
C ALA A 147 7.20 -1.71 -6.14
N ALA A 148 7.82 -2.57 -6.97
CA ALA A 148 7.29 -3.88 -7.35
C ALA A 148 6.67 -4.68 -6.20
N THR A 149 7.41 -4.82 -5.11
CA THR A 149 6.99 -5.55 -3.90
C THR A 149 6.93 -4.65 -2.68
N HIS A 150 6.71 -3.35 -2.88
CA HIS A 150 6.70 -2.37 -1.80
C HIS A 150 8.02 -2.37 -0.99
N GLY A 151 9.17 -2.58 -1.65
CA GLY A 151 10.45 -2.61 -0.97
C GLY A 151 10.87 -1.23 -0.42
N TYR A 152 11.44 -1.18 0.79
CA TYR A 152 11.79 0.08 1.44
C TYR A 152 13.02 0.75 0.79
N LEU A 153 12.78 1.48 -0.29
CA LEU A 153 13.80 1.94 -1.25
C LEU A 153 15.00 2.67 -0.63
N PRO A 154 14.84 3.58 0.37
CA PRO A 154 15.98 4.28 0.95
C PRO A 154 17.05 3.37 1.58
N LEU A 155 16.64 2.18 2.06
CA LEU A 155 17.51 1.25 2.77
C LEU A 155 18.07 0.11 1.90
N LEU A 156 17.59 -0.07 0.66
CA LEU A 156 18.16 -1.06 -0.26
C LEU A 156 19.60 -0.70 -0.59
N SER A 157 20.52 -1.67 -0.50
CA SER A 157 21.96 -1.39 -0.54
C SER A 157 22.53 -1.21 -1.94
N ARG A 158 21.78 -1.54 -2.99
CA ARG A 158 22.21 -1.46 -4.41
C ARG A 158 21.28 -0.55 -5.20
N ASP A 159 21.84 0.25 -6.11
CA ASP A 159 21.02 1.10 -6.98
C ASP A 159 20.31 0.24 -8.03
N GLU A 160 20.95 -0.85 -8.44
CA GLU A 160 20.40 -1.92 -9.28
C GLU A 160 19.10 -2.50 -8.71
N SER A 161 19.04 -2.72 -7.39
CA SER A 161 17.81 -3.17 -6.72
C SER A 161 16.69 -2.15 -6.82
N ILE A 162 16.99 -0.86 -6.65
CA ILE A 162 15.99 0.20 -6.78
C ILE A 162 15.52 0.32 -8.23
N HIS A 163 16.44 0.26 -9.21
CA HIS A 163 16.07 0.24 -10.62
C HIS A 163 15.18 -0.96 -10.95
N LEU A 164 15.50 -2.15 -10.43
CA LEU A 164 14.68 -3.35 -10.63
C LEU A 164 13.28 -3.17 -10.04
N GLN A 165 13.16 -2.68 -8.80
CA GLN A 165 11.88 -2.41 -8.15
C GLN A 165 11.02 -1.42 -8.97
N LEU A 166 11.61 -0.33 -9.45
CA LEU A 166 10.91 0.71 -10.21
C LEU A 166 10.56 0.27 -11.63
N ARG A 167 11.47 -0.41 -12.34
CA ARG A 167 11.22 -0.85 -13.71
C ARG A 167 10.20 -1.98 -13.76
N THR A 168 10.30 -2.95 -12.84
CA THR A 168 9.31 -4.03 -12.72
C THR A 168 7.92 -3.45 -12.45
N ALA A 169 7.83 -2.40 -11.63
CA ALA A 169 6.59 -1.71 -11.37
C ALA A 169 6.00 -0.99 -12.61
N VAL A 170 6.84 -0.29 -13.37
CA VAL A 170 6.41 0.40 -14.60
C VAL A 170 5.95 -0.62 -15.65
N GLU A 171 6.70 -1.69 -15.88
CA GLU A 171 6.33 -2.71 -16.87
C GLU A 171 5.09 -3.52 -16.44
N THR A 172 4.94 -3.81 -15.15
CA THR A 172 3.71 -4.44 -14.61
C THR A 172 2.49 -3.53 -14.79
N HIS A 173 2.65 -2.23 -14.51
CA HIS A 173 1.56 -1.27 -14.70
C HIS A 173 1.16 -1.16 -16.19
N LYS A 174 2.13 -1.13 -17.13
CA LYS A 174 1.85 -1.17 -18.57
C LYS A 174 1.11 -2.44 -18.98
N ARG A 175 1.53 -3.60 -18.47
CA ARG A 175 0.92 -4.90 -18.80
C ARG A 175 -0.54 -4.97 -18.39
N HIS A 176 -0.88 -4.50 -17.20
CA HIS A 176 -2.25 -4.59 -16.66
C HIS A 176 -3.16 -3.43 -17.09
N PHE A 177 -2.62 -2.23 -17.27
CA PHE A 177 -3.44 -1.02 -17.50
C PHE A 177 -3.26 -0.39 -18.89
N GLY A 178 -2.31 -0.90 -19.69
CA GLY A 178 -2.10 -0.51 -21.10
C GLY A 178 -1.36 0.83 -21.30
N VAL A 179 -1.01 1.53 -20.22
CA VAL A 179 -0.28 2.81 -20.24
C VAL A 179 0.85 2.79 -19.21
N ALA A 180 1.85 3.66 -19.34
CA ALA A 180 2.85 3.84 -18.29
C ALA A 180 2.25 4.69 -17.14
N PRO A 181 2.60 4.40 -15.88
CA PRO A 181 2.16 5.23 -14.77
C PRO A 181 2.88 6.59 -14.80
N ARG A 182 2.14 7.68 -14.54
CA ARG A 182 2.73 9.01 -14.34
C ARG A 182 3.24 9.18 -12.91
N GLY A 183 2.47 8.72 -11.93
CA GLY A 183 2.77 8.84 -10.51
C GLY A 183 3.25 7.54 -9.88
N ILE A 184 3.89 7.67 -8.72
CA ILE A 184 4.26 6.56 -7.85
C ILE A 184 3.92 6.87 -6.39
N TRP A 185 3.35 5.88 -5.70
CA TRP A 185 3.41 5.82 -4.25
C TRP A 185 4.77 5.25 -3.84
N LEU A 186 5.62 6.08 -3.21
CA LEU A 186 6.85 5.55 -2.62
C LEU A 186 6.46 4.65 -1.43
N PRO A 187 7.00 3.43 -1.32
CA PRO A 187 6.74 2.58 -0.17
C PRO A 187 6.95 3.35 1.12
N GLU A 188 5.89 3.46 1.92
CA GLU A 188 5.88 4.17 3.20
C GLU A 188 6.16 5.69 3.11
N CYS A 189 5.91 6.29 1.94
CA CYS A 189 6.39 7.63 1.60
C CYS A 189 7.90 7.81 1.90
N ALA A 190 8.67 6.72 1.90
CA ALA A 190 10.05 6.71 2.33
C ALA A 190 10.95 7.31 1.24
N TYR A 191 11.65 8.37 1.59
CA TYR A 191 12.45 9.17 0.68
C TYR A 191 13.85 9.38 1.23
N ARG A 192 14.86 9.38 0.35
CA ARG A 192 16.19 9.92 0.64
C ARG A 192 16.69 10.81 -0.50
N PRO A 193 17.37 11.94 -0.19
CA PRO A 193 18.01 12.74 -1.21
C PRO A 193 19.33 12.11 -1.66
N ARG A 194 20.00 12.77 -2.60
CA ARG A 194 21.36 12.45 -3.02
C ARG A 194 22.34 12.76 -1.89
N TYR A 195 23.13 11.79 -1.46
CA TYR A 195 24.25 12.01 -0.55
C TYR A 195 25.24 10.84 -0.56
N GLU A 196 26.38 11.00 0.13
CA GLU A 196 27.32 9.90 0.38
C GLU A 196 26.71 8.92 1.38
N TRP A 197 26.18 7.82 0.87
CA TRP A 197 25.45 6.83 1.64
C TRP A 197 26.36 5.66 2.04
N THR A 198 26.07 5.09 3.21
CA THR A 198 26.66 3.83 3.69
C THR A 198 25.54 2.96 4.27
N PRO A 199 25.59 1.62 4.12
CA PRO A 199 24.64 0.74 4.77
C PRO A 199 24.54 1.08 6.26
N PRO A 200 23.32 1.29 6.81
CA PRO A 200 23.19 1.66 8.21
C PRO A 200 23.38 0.46 9.15
N THR A 201 23.38 -0.76 8.61
CA THR A 201 23.65 -2.02 9.30
C THR A 201 24.42 -3.00 8.42
N GLY A 202 24.79 -4.13 8.99
CA GLY A 202 25.48 -5.24 8.36
C GLY A 202 26.98 -5.03 8.20
N ARG A 203 27.61 -5.98 7.51
CA ARG A 203 29.08 -6.09 7.42
C ARG A 203 29.75 -4.90 6.74
N GLU A 204 29.03 -4.23 5.83
CA GLU A 204 29.54 -3.10 5.04
C GLU A 204 29.30 -1.74 5.73
N ARG A 205 28.64 -1.72 6.90
CA ARG A 205 28.31 -0.50 7.64
C ARG A 205 29.53 0.35 7.93
N GLY A 206 29.54 1.58 7.41
CA GLY A 206 30.63 2.54 7.60
C GLY A 206 31.91 2.22 6.84
N VAL A 207 31.98 1.07 6.15
CA VAL A 207 33.11 0.63 5.33
C VAL A 207 32.91 1.08 3.89
N GLU A 208 31.77 0.74 3.29
CA GLU A 208 31.43 1.20 1.94
C GLU A 208 30.70 2.54 2.04
N ARG A 209 31.29 3.57 1.43
CA ARG A 209 30.67 4.88 1.25
C ARG A 209 30.65 5.20 -0.23
N ARG A 210 29.47 5.51 -0.76
CA ARG A 210 29.35 5.94 -2.16
C ARG A 210 28.29 6.99 -2.31
N MET A 211 28.53 7.91 -3.23
CA MET A 211 27.52 8.88 -3.63
C MET A 211 26.37 8.12 -4.31
N ARG A 212 25.17 8.20 -3.73
CA ARG A 212 23.98 7.58 -4.31
C ARG A 212 23.03 8.65 -4.85
N PRO A 213 22.40 8.44 -6.01
CA PRO A 213 21.39 9.35 -6.53
C PRO A 213 20.21 9.45 -5.57
N GLY A 214 19.56 10.61 -5.48
CA GLY A 214 18.31 10.78 -4.74
C GLY A 214 17.21 9.92 -5.34
N ILE A 215 16.19 9.58 -4.54
CA ILE A 215 15.06 8.76 -5.03
C ILE A 215 14.40 9.45 -6.23
N GLU A 216 14.23 10.78 -6.21
CA GLU A 216 13.64 11.54 -7.31
C GLU A 216 14.45 11.48 -8.62
N GLU A 217 15.77 11.31 -8.54
CA GLU A 217 16.62 11.10 -9.71
C GLU A 217 16.30 9.74 -10.35
N LEU A 218 16.17 8.70 -9.51
CA LEU A 218 15.82 7.35 -9.95
C LEU A 218 14.39 7.28 -10.50
N LEU A 219 13.45 8.03 -9.91
CA LEU A 219 12.09 8.17 -10.43
C LEU A 219 12.09 8.79 -11.83
N ALA A 220 12.83 9.88 -12.02
CA ALA A 220 12.91 10.59 -13.30
C ALA A 220 13.46 9.70 -14.44
N VAL A 221 14.43 8.83 -14.13
CA VAL A 221 14.97 7.84 -15.08
C VAL A 221 13.90 6.88 -15.62
N HIS A 222 12.87 6.59 -14.83
CA HIS A 222 11.77 5.70 -15.22
C HIS A 222 10.50 6.45 -15.67
N GLY A 223 10.59 7.77 -15.85
CA GLY A 223 9.46 8.59 -16.31
C GLY A 223 8.38 8.83 -15.26
N LEU A 224 8.69 8.63 -13.98
CA LEU A 224 7.75 8.87 -12.88
C LEU A 224 7.82 10.36 -12.47
N GLU A 225 6.73 11.07 -12.72
CA GLU A 225 6.64 12.54 -12.65
C GLU A 225 6.44 13.06 -11.23
N TYR A 226 5.73 12.31 -10.37
CA TYR A 226 5.33 12.78 -9.06
C TYR A 226 5.13 11.64 -8.04
N PHE A 227 5.15 12.00 -6.76
CA PHE A 227 4.94 11.10 -5.62
C PHE A 227 4.31 11.83 -4.43
N VAL A 228 3.95 11.09 -3.37
CA VAL A 228 3.43 11.64 -2.11
C VAL A 228 4.53 11.63 -1.04
N ALA A 229 4.63 12.73 -0.28
CA ALA A 229 5.56 12.89 0.83
C ALA A 229 4.83 13.36 2.10
N ASP A 230 5.35 13.03 3.27
CA ASP A 230 4.73 13.46 4.53
C ASP A 230 5.04 14.93 4.87
N SER A 231 4.11 15.56 5.59
CA SER A 231 4.11 16.99 5.90
C SER A 231 5.39 17.49 6.59
N HIS A 232 5.98 16.69 7.47
CA HIS A 232 7.14 17.09 8.26
C HIS A 232 8.39 17.32 7.40
N LEU A 233 8.49 16.68 6.22
CA LEU A 233 9.62 16.85 5.29
C LEU A 233 9.66 18.26 4.66
N VAL A 234 8.55 19.01 4.68
CA VAL A 234 8.49 20.39 4.16
C VAL A 234 8.20 21.44 5.23
N ALA A 235 7.51 21.08 6.31
CA ALA A 235 6.99 22.03 7.29
C ALA A 235 7.89 22.24 8.53
N ALA A 236 9.02 21.54 8.68
CA ALA A 236 9.84 21.54 9.90
C ALA A 236 9.07 21.11 11.17
N GLY A 237 7.90 20.48 11.01
CA GLY A 237 7.00 20.07 12.09
C GLY A 237 7.29 18.67 12.61
N ALA A 238 6.57 18.27 13.66
CA ALA A 238 6.59 16.88 14.11
C ALA A 238 5.89 15.97 13.06
N PRO A 239 6.43 14.77 12.79
CA PRO A 239 5.79 13.80 11.92
C PRO A 239 4.46 13.30 12.49
N VAL A 240 3.52 13.01 11.59
CA VAL A 240 2.19 12.49 11.96
C VAL A 240 2.17 10.98 11.79
N PHE A 241 2.33 10.26 12.90
CA PHE A 241 2.19 8.80 12.93
C PHE A 241 1.08 8.36 13.89
N LEU A 242 -0.03 7.90 13.32
CA LEU A 242 -1.24 7.56 14.07
C LEU A 242 -1.36 6.06 14.36
N TYR A 243 -0.50 5.23 13.77
CA TYR A 243 -0.44 3.79 14.06
C TYR A 243 -0.06 3.50 15.52
N ARG A 244 0.67 4.42 16.18
CA ARG A 244 0.97 4.38 17.62
C ARG A 244 -0.29 4.35 18.49
N ASP A 245 -1.39 4.89 17.99
CA ASP A 245 -2.65 4.85 18.70
C ASP A 245 -3.25 3.44 18.68
N TYR A 246 -2.98 2.64 17.65
CA TYR A 246 -3.58 1.31 17.46
C TYR A 246 -2.63 0.16 17.87
N ILE A 247 -1.33 0.42 17.98
CA ILE A 247 -0.30 -0.56 18.33
C ILE A 247 0.39 -0.14 19.63
N PRO A 248 0.45 -1.00 20.67
CA PRO A 248 1.15 -0.67 21.91
C PRO A 248 2.63 -0.37 21.64
N ALA A 249 3.03 0.89 21.75
CA ALA A 249 4.42 1.30 21.52
C ALA A 249 5.37 0.49 22.43
N ARG A 250 6.33 -0.24 21.82
CA ARG A 250 7.43 -0.83 22.56
C ARG A 250 8.32 0.30 23.10
N LYS A 251 8.81 0.17 24.34
CA LYS A 251 9.65 1.19 25.01
C LYS A 251 10.86 1.63 24.18
N GLU A 252 11.32 0.80 23.25
CA GLU A 252 12.47 1.06 22.37
C GLU A 252 12.15 2.00 21.20
N MET A 253 10.87 2.16 20.80
CA MET A 253 10.45 3.12 19.77
C MET A 253 10.19 4.54 20.32
N ALA A 254 10.23 4.69 21.65
CA ALA A 254 9.97 5.94 22.36
C ALA A 254 11.14 6.94 22.35
N GLU A 255 12.17 6.71 21.52
CA GLU A 255 13.25 7.68 21.36
C GLU A 255 12.71 9.01 20.80
N PRO A 256 13.14 10.16 21.34
CA PRO A 256 12.65 11.45 20.90
C PRO A 256 12.90 11.63 19.41
N THR A 257 11.85 11.98 18.67
CA THR A 257 11.95 12.31 17.26
C THR A 257 12.92 13.47 17.07
N PRO A 258 14.05 13.29 16.38
CA PRO A 258 14.96 14.39 16.08
C PRO A 258 14.19 15.42 15.24
N ALA A 259 14.26 16.70 15.63
CA ALA A 259 13.71 17.75 14.78
C ALA A 259 14.47 17.76 13.45
N ILE A 260 13.76 17.52 12.33
CA ILE A 260 14.39 17.65 11.01
C ILE A 260 14.70 19.13 10.80
N PRO A 261 15.98 19.51 10.59
CA PRO A 261 16.35 20.90 10.37
C PRO A 261 15.87 21.33 8.98
N VAL A 262 14.66 21.88 8.90
CA VAL A 262 14.20 22.58 7.70
C VAL A 262 14.49 24.06 7.91
N ASN A 263 15.26 24.65 6.99
CA ASN A 263 15.67 26.06 7.07
C ASN A 263 14.49 27.04 7.02
N GLU A 264 13.35 26.61 6.48
CA GLU A 264 12.13 27.41 6.31
C GLU A 264 10.91 26.47 6.31
N ALA A 265 9.95 26.70 7.20
CA ALA A 265 8.71 25.94 7.24
C ALA A 265 7.85 26.28 6.01
N ARG A 266 7.48 25.27 5.22
CA ARG A 266 6.67 25.44 4.01
C ARG A 266 5.28 24.87 4.18
N SER A 267 4.33 25.47 3.47
CA SER A 267 2.92 25.05 3.47
C SER A 267 2.76 23.64 2.89
N PRO A 268 2.05 22.70 3.56
CA PRO A 268 1.71 21.40 2.98
C PRO A 268 0.65 21.51 1.88
N TYR A 269 0.06 22.69 1.69
CA TYR A 269 -1.07 22.91 0.78
C TYR A 269 -0.66 23.29 -0.64
N ALA A 270 0.53 22.88 -1.06
CA ALA A 270 1.05 23.08 -2.40
C ALA A 270 2.01 21.95 -2.77
N PRO A 271 2.08 21.55 -4.06
CA PRO A 271 3.12 20.65 -4.53
C PRO A 271 4.49 21.35 -4.59
N TYR A 272 5.57 20.57 -4.52
CA TYR A 272 6.94 21.05 -4.64
C TYR A 272 7.74 20.22 -5.63
N ARG A 273 8.58 20.85 -6.45
CA ARG A 273 9.52 20.13 -7.30
C ARG A 273 10.71 19.70 -6.43
N VAL A 274 10.95 18.41 -6.34
CA VAL A 274 12.06 17.84 -5.58
C VAL A 274 13.23 17.61 -6.53
N ALA A 275 14.39 18.16 -6.20
CA ALA A 275 15.63 17.96 -6.94
C ALA A 275 16.82 18.07 -5.98
N SER A 276 17.61 17.00 -5.87
CA SER A 276 18.81 17.00 -5.04
C SER A 276 19.93 17.86 -5.62
N ARG A 277 20.70 18.50 -4.74
CA ARG A 277 21.86 19.32 -5.14
C ARG A 277 22.92 18.43 -5.79
N GLY A 278 23.32 18.79 -7.02
CA GLY A 278 24.32 18.04 -7.79
C GLY A 278 23.81 16.72 -8.38
N GLY A 279 22.50 16.47 -8.31
CA GLY A 279 21.84 15.37 -8.98
C GLY A 279 21.33 15.74 -10.38
N THR A 280 20.86 14.72 -11.09
CA THR A 280 20.21 14.84 -12.40
C THR A 280 18.81 14.24 -12.31
N GLY A 281 17.78 15.03 -12.61
CA GLY A 281 16.38 14.60 -12.52
C GLY A 281 15.62 15.30 -11.40
N SER A 282 14.30 15.25 -11.49
CA SER A 282 13.38 15.81 -10.50
C SER A 282 12.04 15.11 -10.59
N ALA A 283 11.32 15.06 -9.47
CA ALA A 283 9.92 14.65 -9.41
C ALA A 283 9.13 15.64 -8.55
N VAL A 284 7.81 15.70 -8.70
CA VAL A 284 6.94 16.56 -7.89
C VAL A 284 6.45 15.81 -6.65
N ALA A 285 6.63 16.39 -5.47
CA ALA A 285 6.06 15.89 -4.23
C ALA A 285 4.73 16.58 -3.94
N PHE A 286 3.67 15.78 -3.79
CA PHE A 286 2.42 16.18 -3.13
C PHE A 286 2.53 15.90 -1.65
N ILE A 287 2.10 16.85 -0.83
CA ILE A 287 2.34 16.79 0.61
C ILE A 287 1.06 16.39 1.34
N ARG A 288 1.16 15.34 2.16
CA ARG A 288 0.05 14.87 3.01
C ARG A 288 -0.47 16.01 3.89
N ASP A 289 -1.77 16.27 3.82
CA ASP A 289 -2.42 17.24 4.70
C ASP A 289 -2.62 16.65 6.11
N PRO A 290 -2.05 17.27 7.16
CA PRO A 290 -2.21 16.79 8.53
C PRO A 290 -3.65 16.92 9.06
N ARG A 291 -4.44 17.90 8.62
CA ARG A 291 -5.80 18.14 9.19
C ARG A 291 -6.76 17.03 8.80
N THR A 292 -6.91 16.76 7.51
CA THR A 292 -7.76 15.67 6.99
C THR A 292 -7.24 14.30 7.39
N THR A 293 -5.92 14.13 7.49
CA THR A 293 -5.30 12.92 8.04
C THR A 293 -5.77 12.66 9.46
N LEU A 294 -5.58 13.61 10.38
CA LEU A 294 -5.92 13.45 11.80
C LEU A 294 -7.42 13.20 11.98
N GLN A 295 -8.25 13.90 11.20
CA GLN A 295 -9.70 13.78 11.28
C GLN A 295 -10.23 12.38 10.89
N VAL A 296 -9.46 11.61 10.14
CA VAL A 296 -9.84 10.26 9.70
C VAL A 296 -9.07 9.19 10.47
N TRP A 297 -7.76 9.34 10.66
CA TRP A 297 -6.89 8.31 11.25
C TRP A 297 -6.67 8.41 12.76
N SER A 298 -7.09 9.49 13.43
CA SER A 298 -6.90 9.58 14.89
C SER A 298 -7.74 8.52 15.60
N ARG A 299 -7.17 7.79 16.55
CA ARG A 299 -7.95 6.87 17.39
C ARG A 299 -8.96 7.59 18.28
N ASP A 300 -8.57 8.74 18.81
CA ASP A 300 -9.36 9.46 19.82
C ASP A 300 -10.46 10.32 19.19
N HIS A 301 -10.22 10.85 18.00
CA HIS A 301 -11.12 11.84 17.36
C HIS A 301 -11.46 11.53 15.91
N GLY A 302 -10.89 10.47 15.34
CA GLY A 302 -11.14 10.06 13.97
C GLY A 302 -12.52 9.43 13.80
N TYR A 303 -13.09 9.60 12.61
CA TYR A 303 -14.40 9.03 12.27
C TYR A 303 -14.53 7.52 12.55
N PRO A 304 -13.54 6.66 12.23
CA PRO A 304 -13.62 5.22 12.48
C PRO A 304 -13.87 4.84 13.95
N GLY A 305 -13.56 5.72 14.91
CA GLY A 305 -13.79 5.50 16.34
C GLY A 305 -15.24 5.73 16.81
N GLU A 306 -16.15 6.14 15.91
CA GLU A 306 -17.55 6.38 16.26
C GLU A 306 -18.23 5.11 16.79
N TYR A 307 -18.91 5.25 17.93
CA TYR A 307 -19.48 4.13 18.66
C TYR A 307 -20.61 3.41 17.91
N ALA A 308 -21.22 4.05 16.92
CA ALA A 308 -22.19 3.43 16.03
C ALA A 308 -21.59 2.44 15.02
N TYR A 309 -20.30 2.55 14.71
CA TYR A 309 -19.66 1.75 13.67
C TYR A 309 -19.33 0.32 14.09
N LEU A 310 -19.23 -0.55 13.10
CA LEU A 310 -18.92 -1.97 13.26
C LEU A 310 -17.60 -2.16 14.04
N GLU A 311 -17.63 -2.98 15.09
CA GLU A 311 -16.44 -3.32 15.87
C GLU A 311 -15.59 -4.34 15.09
N PHE A 312 -14.39 -3.91 14.70
CA PHE A 312 -13.46 -4.74 13.94
C PHE A 312 -12.98 -5.97 14.72
N HIS A 313 -12.69 -5.82 16.02
CA HIS A 313 -11.96 -6.83 16.78
C HIS A 313 -12.85 -7.94 17.36
N LYS A 314 -14.16 -7.69 17.49
CA LYS A 314 -15.10 -8.66 18.08
C LYS A 314 -15.72 -9.54 16.99
N LYS A 315 -15.11 -10.70 16.77
CA LYS A 315 -15.56 -11.73 15.81
C LYS A 315 -16.37 -12.84 16.51
N HIS A 316 -17.46 -13.29 15.90
CA HIS A 316 -18.26 -14.42 16.37
C HIS A 316 -17.62 -15.74 15.96
N PHE A 317 -17.69 -16.74 16.84
CA PHE A 317 -17.20 -18.09 16.58
C PHE A 317 -18.36 -19.09 16.57
N PRO A 318 -18.43 -20.01 15.59
CA PRO A 318 -17.50 -20.18 14.45
C PRO A 318 -17.73 -19.15 13.32
N GLY A 319 -16.77 -19.04 12.40
CA GLY A 319 -16.96 -18.34 11.12
C GLY A 319 -16.51 -16.88 11.05
N GLY A 320 -16.22 -16.23 12.18
CA GLY A 320 -15.48 -14.95 12.20
C GLY A 320 -16.27 -13.69 11.83
N LEU A 321 -17.59 -13.78 11.64
CA LEU A 321 -18.44 -12.63 11.32
C LEU A 321 -18.52 -11.61 12.46
N ARG A 322 -18.69 -10.33 12.13
CA ARG A 322 -18.72 -9.21 13.09
C ARG A 322 -20.14 -8.74 13.33
N PHE A 323 -20.64 -8.81 14.56
CA PHE A 323 -22.06 -8.53 14.87
C PHE A 323 -22.28 -7.33 15.81
N TRP A 324 -21.20 -6.69 16.26
CA TRP A 324 -21.27 -5.67 17.30
C TRP A 324 -20.76 -4.34 16.78
N ARG A 325 -21.18 -3.26 17.43
CA ARG A 325 -20.62 -1.93 17.21
C ARG A 325 -19.58 -1.58 18.28
N ILE A 326 -18.74 -0.59 17.99
CA ILE A 326 -17.69 -0.11 18.89
C ILE A 326 -18.25 0.23 20.26
N THR A 327 -19.46 0.82 20.36
CA THR A 327 -20.21 1.05 21.62
C THR A 327 -19.57 2.04 22.61
N ASP A 328 -18.31 1.84 22.98
CA ASP A 328 -17.52 2.62 23.92
C ASP A 328 -16.01 2.39 23.72
N SER A 329 -15.19 3.18 24.43
CA SER A 329 -13.73 3.12 24.42
C SER A 329 -13.11 2.28 25.56
N ARG A 330 -13.90 1.48 26.29
CA ARG A 330 -13.43 0.72 27.47
C ARG A 330 -12.61 -0.53 27.13
N GLY A 331 -12.66 -0.98 25.88
CA GLY A 331 -11.92 -2.15 25.39
C GLY A 331 -12.45 -3.50 25.90
N ASP A 332 -13.59 -3.52 26.60
CA ASP A 332 -14.24 -4.74 27.07
C ASP A 332 -15.20 -5.27 26.00
N PHE A 333 -14.94 -6.47 25.47
CA PHE A 333 -15.83 -7.07 24.47
C PHE A 333 -17.21 -7.43 25.04
N GLY A 334 -17.35 -7.58 26.36
CA GLY A 334 -18.62 -7.85 27.02
C GLY A 334 -19.61 -6.68 26.95
N THR A 335 -19.14 -5.44 26.84
CA THR A 335 -20.00 -4.24 26.79
C THR A 335 -20.54 -3.95 25.40
N LYS A 336 -19.92 -4.51 24.35
CA LYS A 336 -20.27 -4.22 22.96
C LYS A 336 -21.68 -4.72 22.64
N ILE A 337 -22.52 -3.83 22.13
CA ILE A 337 -23.92 -4.13 21.79
C ILE A 337 -24.08 -4.43 20.29
N PRO A 338 -25.22 -4.98 19.85
CA PRO A 338 -25.45 -5.29 18.43
C PRO A 338 -25.24 -4.07 17.52
N TYR A 339 -24.68 -4.33 16.35
CA TYR A 339 -24.50 -3.34 15.30
C TYR A 339 -25.85 -2.90 14.70
N ASP A 340 -26.00 -1.61 14.37
CA ASP A 340 -27.16 -1.08 13.68
C ASP A 340 -26.72 -0.42 12.37
N PRO A 341 -26.91 -1.10 11.21
CA PRO A 341 -26.49 -0.58 9.92
C PRO A 341 -27.13 0.76 9.54
N LYS A 342 -28.35 1.05 10.04
CA LYS A 342 -29.04 2.31 9.71
C LYS A 342 -28.43 3.49 10.47
N LEU A 343 -28.20 3.32 11.76
CA LEU A 343 -27.53 4.33 12.57
C LEU A 343 -26.12 4.61 12.05
N ALA A 344 -25.39 3.56 11.68
CA ALA A 344 -24.06 3.69 11.08
C ALA A 344 -24.10 4.50 9.76
N ALA A 345 -25.08 4.25 8.90
CA ALA A 345 -25.28 5.04 7.67
C ALA A 345 -25.58 6.51 7.94
N GLU A 346 -26.42 6.83 8.93
CA GLU A 346 -26.69 8.21 9.34
C GLU A 346 -25.41 8.92 9.81
N LYS A 347 -24.57 8.23 10.60
CA LYS A 347 -23.29 8.76 11.06
C LYS A 347 -22.30 9.01 9.93
N ALA A 348 -22.20 8.09 8.96
CA ALA A 348 -21.34 8.25 7.80
C ALA A 348 -21.72 9.49 6.98
N GLY A 349 -23.01 9.74 6.76
CA GLY A 349 -23.50 10.95 6.10
C GLY A 349 -23.14 12.24 6.84
N LEU A 350 -23.34 12.29 8.16
CA LEU A 350 -22.99 13.46 8.98
C LEU A 350 -21.49 13.76 8.98
N GLN A 351 -20.67 12.71 9.06
CA GLN A 351 -19.22 12.83 9.08
C GLN A 351 -18.64 13.18 7.70
N ALA A 352 -19.27 12.74 6.61
CA ALA A 352 -18.92 13.17 5.26
C ALA A 352 -19.15 14.69 5.08
N ALA A 353 -20.31 15.20 5.52
CA ALA A 353 -20.60 16.63 5.49
C ALA A 353 -19.59 17.44 6.32
N HIS A 354 -19.22 16.95 7.50
CA HIS A 354 -18.16 17.56 8.32
C HIS A 354 -16.81 17.56 7.60
N PHE A 355 -16.42 16.44 6.99
CA PHE A 355 -15.15 16.34 6.28
C PHE A 355 -15.08 17.32 5.11
N VAL A 356 -16.14 17.45 4.32
CA VAL A 356 -16.20 18.41 3.22
C VAL A 356 -16.11 19.85 3.72
N ALA A 357 -16.74 20.17 4.85
CA ALA A 357 -16.59 21.49 5.49
C ALA A 357 -15.14 21.74 5.94
N LEU A 358 -14.48 20.75 6.53
CA LEU A 358 -13.07 20.82 6.93
C LEU A 358 -12.15 21.05 5.74
N VAL A 359 -12.34 20.31 4.64
CA VAL A 359 -11.57 20.48 3.38
C VAL A 359 -11.73 21.89 2.85
N ARG A 360 -12.97 22.40 2.77
CA ARG A 360 -13.24 23.76 2.30
C ARG A 360 -12.57 24.81 3.18
N GLU A 361 -12.74 24.72 4.51
CA GLU A 361 -12.13 25.66 5.46
C GLU A 361 -10.60 25.65 5.38
N THR A 362 -10.01 24.47 5.21
CA THR A 362 -8.56 24.30 5.06
C THR A 362 -8.07 24.98 3.79
N GLY A 363 -8.74 24.77 2.66
CA GLY A 363 -8.39 25.38 1.38
C GLY A 363 -8.55 26.90 1.40
N GLU A 364 -9.64 27.40 1.98
CA GLU A 364 -9.87 28.83 2.18
C GLU A 364 -8.77 29.48 3.01
N THR A 365 -8.40 28.85 4.13
CA THR A 365 -7.37 29.36 5.04
C THR A 365 -6.00 29.36 4.38
N ALA A 366 -5.63 28.25 3.74
CA ALA A 366 -4.35 28.12 3.05
C ALA A 366 -4.21 29.10 1.88
N THR A 367 -5.25 29.24 1.06
CA THR A 367 -5.26 30.19 -0.07
C THR A 367 -5.14 31.64 0.43
N LYS A 368 -5.84 32.01 1.51
CA LYS A 368 -5.75 33.35 2.11
C LYS A 368 -4.37 33.65 2.69
N ALA A 369 -3.75 32.67 3.36
CA ALA A 369 -2.43 32.83 3.97
C ALA A 369 -1.32 33.03 2.92
N ASP A 370 -1.39 32.25 1.82
CA ASP A 370 -0.32 32.22 0.82
C ASP A 370 -0.54 33.15 -0.38
N GLY A 371 -1.77 33.66 -0.56
CA GLY A 371 -2.16 34.48 -1.72
C GLY A 371 -2.11 33.71 -3.06
N GLN A 372 -2.08 32.39 -3.02
CA GLN A 372 -1.96 31.48 -4.17
C GLN A 372 -2.95 30.31 -4.04
N PRO A 373 -3.36 29.65 -5.14
CA PRO A 373 -4.22 28.47 -5.06
C PRO A 373 -3.61 27.37 -4.19
N SER A 374 -4.40 26.84 -3.24
CA SER A 374 -4.02 25.72 -2.39
C SER A 374 -4.52 24.39 -2.94
N LEU A 375 -3.75 23.33 -2.73
CA LEU A 375 -4.14 21.93 -2.97
C LEU A 375 -4.13 21.16 -1.66
N ILE A 376 -5.20 20.42 -1.37
CA ILE A 376 -5.26 19.51 -0.22
C ILE A 376 -5.06 18.09 -0.74
N CYS A 377 -3.98 17.44 -0.32
CA CYS A 377 -3.68 16.05 -0.67
C CYS A 377 -3.88 15.16 0.56
N SER A 378 -4.85 14.26 0.50
CA SER A 378 -5.26 13.39 1.61
C SER A 378 -5.00 11.92 1.26
N PRO A 379 -3.80 11.41 1.57
CA PRO A 379 -3.45 10.01 1.39
C PRO A 379 -3.89 9.12 2.56
N TYR A 380 -4.40 7.93 2.26
CA TYR A 380 -4.80 6.90 3.23
C TYR A 380 -4.57 5.51 2.68
N ASP A 381 -4.35 4.53 3.55
CA ASP A 381 -4.44 3.11 3.17
C ASP A 381 -5.88 2.78 2.74
N SER A 382 -6.04 2.05 1.65
CA SER A 382 -7.33 1.77 1.04
C SER A 382 -8.16 0.86 1.95
N GLU A 383 -7.50 -0.12 2.56
CA GLU A 383 -8.07 -1.08 3.49
C GLU A 383 -8.65 -0.40 4.74
N LEU A 384 -8.31 0.87 5.01
CA LEU A 384 -9.08 1.66 5.98
C LEU A 384 -10.56 1.66 5.62
N PHE A 385 -10.88 1.92 4.34
CA PHE A 385 -12.25 2.07 3.86
C PHE A 385 -12.84 0.70 3.54
N GLY A 386 -13.48 0.11 4.53
CA GLY A 386 -14.34 -1.05 4.43
C GLY A 386 -13.83 -2.27 5.20
N HIS A 387 -12.52 -2.47 5.28
CA HIS A 387 -11.96 -3.55 6.10
C HIS A 387 -11.83 -3.12 7.57
N TRP A 388 -11.04 -2.08 7.87
CA TRP A 388 -10.86 -1.54 9.22
C TRP A 388 -12.04 -0.68 9.68
N TRP A 389 -12.49 0.23 8.80
CA TRP A 389 -13.68 1.05 8.98
C TRP A 389 -14.73 0.62 7.96
N PHE A 390 -15.65 -0.25 8.37
CA PHE A 390 -16.60 -0.92 7.49
C PHE A 390 -17.47 0.05 6.66
N GLU A 391 -17.85 1.17 7.25
CA GLU A 391 -18.69 2.19 6.63
C GLU A 391 -17.91 3.16 5.73
N GLY A 392 -16.58 3.01 5.65
CA GLY A 392 -15.69 3.89 4.89
C GLY A 392 -16.06 4.07 3.41
N PRO A 393 -16.40 3.02 2.63
CA PRO A 393 -16.82 3.18 1.24
C PRO A 393 -18.09 4.01 1.09
N MET A 394 -19.07 3.82 1.99
CA MET A 394 -20.29 4.64 2.03
C MET A 394 -19.98 6.09 2.41
N TRP A 395 -19.08 6.31 3.36
CA TRP A 395 -18.59 7.65 3.68
C TRP A 395 -17.92 8.32 2.47
N LEU A 396 -17.06 7.61 1.72
CA LEU A 396 -16.43 8.12 0.49
C LEU A 396 -17.45 8.52 -0.56
N GLU A 397 -18.53 7.74 -0.71
CA GLU A 397 -19.64 8.08 -1.59
C GLU A 397 -20.30 9.41 -1.20
N HIS A 398 -20.62 9.56 0.09
CA HIS A 398 -21.21 10.79 0.61
C HIS A 398 -20.27 11.99 0.43
N VAL A 399 -18.97 11.82 0.69
CA VAL A 399 -17.95 12.86 0.49
C VAL A 399 -17.92 13.31 -0.97
N ALA A 400 -17.87 12.38 -1.93
CA ALA A 400 -17.86 12.72 -3.36
C ALA A 400 -19.11 13.51 -3.77
N ARG A 401 -20.30 13.09 -3.30
CA ARG A 401 -21.57 13.79 -3.57
C ARG A 401 -21.62 15.17 -2.92
N ASP A 402 -21.09 15.30 -1.71
CA ASP A 402 -21.09 16.55 -0.93
C ASP A 402 -20.10 17.58 -1.48
N MET A 403 -18.94 17.14 -1.99
CA MET A 403 -17.94 18.04 -2.58
C MET A 403 -18.50 18.84 -3.76
N VAL A 404 -19.28 18.18 -4.63
CA VAL A 404 -19.96 18.83 -5.77
C VAL A 404 -20.86 19.97 -5.29
N ARG A 405 -21.57 19.77 -4.17
CA ARG A 405 -22.47 20.78 -3.59
C ARG A 405 -21.74 21.89 -2.87
N ALA A 406 -20.59 21.58 -2.27
CA ALA A 406 -19.82 22.51 -1.44
C ALA A 406 -18.82 23.39 -2.21
N GLY A 407 -18.70 23.21 -3.53
CA GLY A 407 -17.73 23.94 -4.34
C GLY A 407 -16.27 23.51 -4.08
N VAL A 408 -16.07 22.30 -3.57
CA VAL A 408 -14.76 21.63 -3.55
C VAL A 408 -14.61 20.88 -4.87
N THR A 409 -13.45 20.94 -5.51
CA THR A 409 -13.21 20.29 -6.80
C THR A 409 -12.33 19.06 -6.59
N PRO A 410 -12.91 17.83 -6.59
CA PRO A 410 -12.11 16.61 -6.61
C PRO A 410 -11.22 16.60 -7.86
N VAL A 411 -9.95 16.24 -7.68
CA VAL A 411 -8.96 16.11 -8.76
C VAL A 411 -8.09 14.89 -8.50
N THR A 412 -7.68 14.21 -9.56
CA THR A 412 -6.57 13.24 -9.47
C THR A 412 -5.24 13.97 -9.26
N LEU A 413 -4.16 13.27 -8.90
CA LEU A 413 -2.85 13.90 -8.74
C LEU A 413 -2.29 14.42 -10.07
N ALA A 414 -2.51 13.70 -11.18
CA ALA A 414 -2.19 14.20 -12.51
C ALA A 414 -2.93 15.50 -12.84
N GLU A 415 -4.24 15.56 -12.58
CA GLU A 415 -5.02 16.79 -12.80
C GLU A 415 -4.56 17.91 -11.84
N ALA A 416 -4.21 17.57 -10.60
CA ALA A 416 -3.71 18.52 -9.61
C ALA A 416 -2.38 19.13 -10.06
N LEU A 417 -1.49 18.33 -10.66
CA LEU A 417 -0.20 18.78 -11.20
C LEU A 417 -0.36 19.86 -12.28
N GLU A 418 -1.41 19.75 -13.09
CA GLU A 418 -1.74 20.70 -14.16
C GLU A 418 -2.44 21.97 -13.64
N ARG A 419 -3.22 21.84 -12.56
CA ARG A 419 -4.02 22.93 -11.97
C ARG A 419 -3.25 23.78 -10.96
N VAL A 420 -2.35 23.17 -10.20
CA VAL A 420 -1.58 23.82 -9.13
C VAL A 420 -0.09 23.58 -9.39
N PRO A 421 0.61 24.54 -10.02
CA PRO A 421 2.02 24.36 -10.33
C PRO A 421 2.86 24.25 -9.05
N PRO A 422 3.98 23.50 -9.07
CA PRO A 422 4.86 23.39 -7.92
C PRO A 422 5.32 24.76 -7.41
N ARG A 423 5.17 25.00 -6.10
CA ARG A 423 5.42 26.30 -5.48
C ARG A 423 6.89 26.72 -5.55
N ALA A 424 7.78 25.75 -5.40
CA ALA A 424 9.22 25.95 -5.43
C ALA A 424 9.93 24.65 -5.81
N THR A 425 11.22 24.78 -6.14
CA THR A 425 12.14 23.63 -6.20
C THR A 425 12.89 23.52 -4.88
N LEU A 426 12.93 22.34 -4.28
CA LEU A 426 13.60 22.08 -3.01
C LEU A 426 14.35 20.73 -3.02
N SER A 427 15.29 20.59 -2.08
CA SER A 427 15.82 19.30 -1.68
C SER A 427 15.05 18.85 -0.44
N LEU A 428 14.39 17.70 -0.50
CA LEU A 428 13.75 17.14 0.67
C LEU A 428 14.81 16.52 1.60
N PRO A 429 14.63 16.57 2.92
CA PRO A 429 15.35 15.72 3.85
C PRO A 429 14.89 14.26 3.69
N GLU A 430 15.69 13.33 4.20
CA GLU A 430 15.32 11.93 4.28
C GLU A 430 14.25 11.70 5.37
N GLY A 431 13.33 10.78 5.12
CA GLY A 431 12.29 10.39 6.08
C GLY A 431 11.20 9.52 5.47
N SER A 432 10.13 9.27 6.23
CA SER A 432 8.98 8.44 5.84
C SER A 432 7.70 8.92 6.53
N TRP A 433 6.54 8.39 6.17
CA TRP A 433 5.30 8.66 6.91
C TRP A 433 5.10 7.79 8.17
N GLY A 434 6.10 6.94 8.48
CA GLY A 434 6.09 6.02 9.62
C GLY A 434 6.39 6.68 10.97
N GLU A 435 6.51 5.86 12.02
CA GLU A 435 6.74 6.37 13.37
C GLU A 435 8.02 7.20 13.44
N GLY A 436 7.92 8.39 14.02
CA GLY A 436 9.07 9.29 14.12
C GLY A 436 9.47 9.95 12.80
N GLY A 437 8.74 9.73 11.69
CA GLY A 437 9.04 10.36 10.40
C GLY A 437 10.34 9.87 9.75
N ASP A 438 10.92 8.79 10.27
CA ASP A 438 12.23 8.28 9.86
C ASP A 438 12.14 6.77 9.52
N HIS A 439 13.26 6.05 9.61
CA HIS A 439 13.34 4.65 9.24
C HIS A 439 13.11 3.67 10.39
N ARG A 440 12.88 4.14 11.62
CA ARG A 440 12.90 3.29 12.83
C ARG A 440 11.91 2.14 12.81
N VAL A 441 10.81 2.24 12.05
CA VAL A 441 9.83 1.17 11.92
C VAL A 441 10.42 -0.02 11.15
N TRP A 442 11.26 0.24 10.14
CA TRP A 442 11.85 -0.80 9.29
C TRP A 442 13.29 -1.12 9.63
N LEU A 443 13.97 -0.23 10.36
CA LEU A 443 15.34 -0.41 10.81
C LEU A 443 15.45 -0.14 12.31
N ASN A 444 15.48 -1.23 13.07
CA ASN A 444 15.66 -1.25 14.51
C ASN A 444 16.28 -2.60 14.93
N ARG A 445 16.49 -2.80 16.23
CA ARG A 445 17.12 -4.02 16.77
C ARG A 445 16.38 -5.31 16.42
N ASP A 446 15.06 -5.27 16.32
CA ASP A 446 14.23 -6.45 16.00
C ASP A 446 14.31 -6.82 14.49
N THR A 447 14.65 -5.87 13.64
CA THR A 447 14.60 -6.00 12.16
C THR A 447 15.97 -5.98 11.50
N GLU A 448 17.02 -5.60 12.23
CA GLU A 448 18.40 -5.48 11.74
C GLU A 448 18.89 -6.74 11.00
N TRP A 449 18.58 -7.92 11.54
CA TRP A 449 18.96 -9.21 10.96
C TRP A 449 18.35 -9.48 9.58
N THR A 450 17.20 -8.85 9.26
CA THR A 450 16.56 -8.99 7.94
C THR A 450 17.38 -8.27 6.88
N TRP A 451 17.95 -7.11 7.21
CA TRP A 451 18.78 -6.32 6.31
C TRP A 451 20.09 -7.03 5.96
N ASP A 452 20.69 -7.77 6.90
CA ASP A 452 21.83 -8.64 6.60
C ASP A 452 21.52 -9.65 5.49
N ARG A 453 20.29 -10.19 5.47
CA ARG A 453 19.84 -11.14 4.45
C ARG A 453 19.55 -10.45 3.13
N VAL A 454 18.87 -9.31 3.16
CA VAL A 454 18.63 -8.49 1.97
C VAL A 454 19.96 -8.11 1.32
N TYR A 455 20.89 -7.52 2.06
CA TYR A 455 22.18 -7.04 1.51
C TYR A 455 23.05 -8.19 0.97
N SER A 456 23.06 -9.34 1.66
CA SER A 456 23.72 -10.55 1.18
C SER A 456 23.15 -11.01 -0.17
N ALA A 457 21.82 -11.07 -0.28
CA ALA A 457 21.15 -11.47 -1.53
C ALA A 457 21.36 -10.45 -2.66
N GLU A 458 21.27 -9.15 -2.36
CA GLU A 458 21.52 -8.07 -3.34
C GLU A 458 22.94 -8.11 -3.92
N ALA A 459 23.94 -8.30 -3.06
CA ALA A 459 25.34 -8.39 -3.48
C ALA A 459 25.55 -9.59 -4.42
N GLU A 460 25.07 -10.78 -4.05
CA GLU A 460 25.20 -11.99 -4.85
C GLU A 460 24.41 -11.92 -6.16
N TRP A 461 23.19 -11.37 -6.14
CA TRP A 461 22.40 -11.17 -7.34
C TRP A 461 23.09 -10.23 -8.32
N THR A 462 23.76 -9.18 -7.82
CA THR A 462 24.53 -8.25 -8.66
C THR A 462 25.70 -8.96 -9.35
N GLU A 463 26.35 -9.93 -8.71
CA GLU A 463 27.39 -10.74 -9.35
C GLU A 463 26.82 -11.62 -10.47
N HIS A 464 25.60 -12.15 -10.30
CA HIS A 464 24.90 -12.82 -11.41
C HIS A 464 24.63 -11.87 -12.57
N LEU A 465 24.18 -10.64 -12.29
CA LEU A 465 23.94 -9.64 -13.32
C LEU A 465 25.21 -9.28 -14.11
N LYS A 466 26.34 -9.06 -13.41
CA LYS A 466 27.64 -8.69 -14.03
C LYS A 466 28.18 -9.78 -14.95
N ALA A 467 28.04 -11.04 -14.57
CA ALA A 467 28.50 -12.16 -15.39
C ALA A 467 27.60 -12.44 -16.62
N GLY A 468 26.51 -11.67 -16.79
CA GLY A 468 25.67 -11.68 -17.98
C GLY A 468 24.57 -12.74 -17.97
N ILE A 469 23.48 -12.42 -18.66
CA ILE A 469 22.37 -13.34 -18.92
C ILE A 469 22.70 -14.06 -20.23
N ASP A 470 23.22 -15.28 -20.14
CA ASP A 470 23.57 -16.11 -21.30
C ASP A 470 22.30 -16.56 -22.06
N ARG A 471 22.46 -17.05 -23.29
CA ARG A 471 21.39 -17.63 -24.12
C ARG A 471 20.86 -18.96 -23.59
N ASN A 472 21.41 -19.50 -22.50
CA ASN A 472 20.94 -20.72 -21.88
C ASN A 472 19.52 -20.51 -21.29
N PRO A 473 18.48 -21.19 -21.84
CA PRO A 473 17.10 -21.00 -21.38
C PRO A 473 16.86 -21.39 -19.92
N ASP A 474 17.54 -22.42 -19.42
CA ASP A 474 17.39 -22.86 -18.03
C ASP A 474 18.02 -21.86 -17.07
N LEU A 475 19.17 -21.29 -17.44
CA LEU A 475 19.81 -20.23 -16.65
C LEU A 475 18.92 -18.98 -16.60
N ALA A 476 18.33 -18.59 -17.73
CA ALA A 476 17.42 -17.46 -17.78
C ALA A 476 16.19 -17.67 -16.87
N ARG A 477 15.61 -18.88 -16.85
CA ARG A 477 14.50 -19.23 -15.95
C ARG A 477 14.89 -19.19 -14.48
N VAL A 478 16.04 -19.79 -14.12
CA VAL A 478 16.56 -19.77 -12.74
C VAL A 478 16.81 -18.33 -12.28
N LEU A 479 17.46 -17.51 -13.10
CA LEU A 479 17.74 -16.12 -12.76
C LEU A 479 16.47 -15.27 -12.68
N ALA A 480 15.47 -15.52 -13.53
CA ALA A 480 14.17 -14.86 -13.42
C ALA A 480 13.49 -15.20 -12.08
N GLN A 481 13.45 -16.48 -11.69
CA GLN A 481 12.89 -16.87 -10.40
C GLN A 481 13.71 -16.32 -9.23
N ALA A 482 15.06 -16.35 -9.30
CA ALA A 482 15.91 -15.76 -8.26
C ALA A 482 15.65 -14.25 -8.10
N THR A 483 15.35 -13.57 -9.21
CA THR A 483 14.99 -12.15 -9.21
C THR A 483 13.63 -11.93 -8.53
N ARG A 484 12.66 -12.84 -8.71
CA ARG A 484 11.39 -12.80 -7.95
C ARG A 484 11.61 -12.99 -6.46
N GLU A 485 12.39 -14.00 -6.07
CA GLU A 485 12.70 -14.23 -4.65
C GLU A 485 13.41 -13.04 -4.01
N LEU A 486 14.33 -12.38 -4.74
CA LEU A 486 14.97 -11.14 -4.27
C LEU A 486 13.94 -10.03 -4.04
N LEU A 487 13.05 -9.79 -5.02
CA LEU A 487 12.00 -8.77 -4.89
C LEU A 487 11.08 -9.09 -3.71
N LEU A 488 10.63 -10.34 -3.56
CA LEU A 488 9.76 -10.76 -2.45
C LEU A 488 10.46 -10.63 -1.09
N LEU A 489 11.75 -10.95 -1.01
CA LEU A 489 12.57 -10.75 0.18
C LEU A 489 12.70 -9.26 0.57
N GLN A 490 12.70 -8.35 -0.41
CA GLN A 490 12.86 -6.92 -0.21
C GLN A 490 11.60 -6.20 0.29
N ALA A 491 10.44 -6.86 0.36
CA ALA A 491 9.18 -6.23 0.76
C ALA A 491 9.26 -5.61 2.17
N SER A 492 8.83 -4.35 2.33
CA SER A 492 8.92 -3.65 3.61
C SER A 492 7.96 -4.20 4.67
N ASP A 493 6.93 -4.93 4.24
CA ASP A 493 5.93 -5.58 5.10
C ASP A 493 6.57 -6.45 6.16
N TRP A 494 7.69 -7.12 5.83
CA TRP A 494 8.32 -8.04 6.77
C TRP A 494 8.86 -7.30 8.00
N GLN A 495 9.59 -6.20 7.79
CA GLN A 495 10.10 -5.41 8.91
C GLN A 495 8.95 -4.71 9.64
N PHE A 496 7.93 -4.24 8.91
CA PHE A 496 6.74 -3.64 9.52
C PHE A 496 6.02 -4.61 10.45
N LEU A 497 5.70 -5.83 9.99
CA LEU A 497 5.01 -6.86 10.77
C LEU A 497 5.83 -7.36 11.97
N ILE A 498 7.16 -7.40 11.85
CA ILE A 498 8.06 -7.74 12.97
C ILE A 498 8.02 -6.63 14.04
N THR A 499 8.17 -5.37 13.63
CA THR A 499 8.22 -4.23 14.54
C THR A 499 6.88 -4.01 15.26
N THR A 500 5.78 -4.10 14.51
CA THR A 500 4.42 -3.93 15.04
C THR A 500 3.95 -5.12 15.87
N GLY A 501 4.52 -6.30 15.66
CA GLY A 501 4.08 -7.54 16.29
C GLY A 501 2.76 -8.08 15.74
N ALA A 502 2.21 -7.50 14.66
CA ALA A 502 0.91 -7.89 14.11
C ALA A 502 0.91 -9.34 13.56
N ALA A 503 2.02 -9.77 12.94
CA ALA A 503 2.22 -11.12 12.44
C ALA A 503 3.72 -11.49 12.43
N ARG A 504 4.41 -11.26 13.56
CA ARG A 504 5.88 -11.39 13.65
C ARG A 504 6.39 -12.75 13.18
N ASP A 505 5.87 -13.84 13.73
CA ASP A 505 6.32 -15.21 13.39
C ASP A 505 6.13 -15.52 11.88
N TYR A 506 5.05 -14.99 11.29
CA TYR A 506 4.79 -15.13 9.86
C TYR A 506 5.84 -14.38 9.04
N ALA A 507 6.13 -13.13 9.37
CA ALA A 507 7.11 -12.30 8.68
C ALA A 507 8.54 -12.84 8.82
N GLU A 508 8.95 -13.27 10.02
CA GLU A 508 10.27 -13.87 10.24
C GLU A 508 10.45 -15.15 9.38
N ARG A 509 9.41 -15.98 9.29
CA ARG A 509 9.40 -17.15 8.42
C ARG A 509 9.52 -16.77 6.94
N ARG A 510 8.76 -15.78 6.47
CA ARG A 510 8.78 -15.34 5.07
C ARG A 510 10.15 -14.80 4.62
N VAL A 511 10.81 -14.02 5.47
CA VAL A 511 12.19 -13.57 5.22
C VAL A 511 13.15 -14.75 5.13
N ALA A 512 13.04 -15.72 6.05
CA ALA A 512 13.90 -16.89 6.05
C ALA A 512 13.69 -17.78 4.81
N GLU A 513 12.44 -18.00 4.40
CA GLU A 513 12.05 -18.79 3.23
C GLU A 513 12.56 -18.15 1.94
N HIS A 514 12.21 -16.90 1.64
CA HIS A 514 12.64 -16.23 0.41
C HIS A 514 14.17 -16.12 0.31
N TYR A 515 14.85 -15.86 1.43
CA TYR A 515 16.31 -15.87 1.44
C TYR A 515 16.88 -17.27 1.14
N ALA A 516 16.34 -18.33 1.75
CA ALA A 516 16.81 -19.69 1.51
C ALA A 516 16.57 -20.12 0.05
N GLU A 517 15.41 -19.82 -0.52
CA GLU A 517 15.08 -20.16 -1.90
C GLU A 517 15.90 -19.32 -2.89
N PHE A 518 16.13 -18.04 -2.62
CA PHE A 518 17.08 -17.22 -3.38
C PHE A 518 18.49 -17.86 -3.42
N LYS A 519 19.01 -18.28 -2.27
CA LYS A 519 20.35 -18.91 -2.18
C LYS A 519 20.42 -20.21 -2.98
N ARG A 520 19.38 -21.06 -2.90
CA ARG A 520 19.29 -22.29 -3.70
C ARG A 520 19.25 -21.99 -5.21
N LEU A 521 18.49 -21.00 -5.63
CA LEU A 521 18.43 -20.58 -7.04
C LEU A 521 19.77 -20.01 -7.52
N SER A 522 20.48 -19.28 -6.65
CA SER A 522 21.84 -18.81 -6.92
C SER A 522 22.82 -19.96 -7.13
N GLU A 523 22.75 -21.02 -6.31
CA GLU A 523 23.53 -22.24 -6.48
C GLU A 523 23.19 -22.94 -7.80
N MET A 524 21.91 -23.06 -8.15
CA MET A 524 21.46 -23.60 -9.44
C MET A 524 22.03 -22.80 -10.63
N ALA A 525 22.05 -21.47 -10.53
CA ALA A 525 22.62 -20.60 -11.56
C ALA A 525 24.14 -20.81 -11.69
N ALA A 526 24.84 -21.01 -10.57
CA ALA A 526 26.27 -21.33 -10.58
C ALA A 526 26.56 -22.69 -11.24
N THR A 527 25.77 -23.73 -10.93
CA THR A 527 25.87 -25.05 -11.56
C THR A 527 25.70 -24.96 -13.08
N LEU A 528 24.66 -24.25 -13.54
CA LEU A 528 24.40 -24.06 -14.97
C LEU A 528 25.53 -23.30 -15.68
N ARG A 529 26.13 -22.31 -15.01
CA ARG A 529 27.30 -21.58 -15.54
C ARG A 529 28.56 -22.43 -15.60
N GLY A 530 28.68 -23.42 -14.71
CA GLY A 530 29.72 -24.44 -14.77
C GLY A 530 29.57 -25.42 -15.92
N GLY A 531 28.45 -25.37 -16.67
CA GLY A 531 28.14 -26.27 -17.78
C GLY A 531 27.45 -27.57 -17.35
N GLU A 532 27.07 -27.68 -16.08
CA GLU A 532 26.35 -28.84 -15.55
C GLU A 532 24.82 -28.63 -15.64
N PRO A 533 24.05 -29.64 -16.09
CA PRO A 533 22.59 -29.54 -16.13
C PRO A 533 22.00 -29.58 -14.71
N LEU A 534 20.79 -29.02 -14.55
CA LEU A 534 20.06 -29.15 -13.29
C LEU A 534 19.74 -30.61 -12.97
N SER A 535 19.88 -31.00 -11.71
CA SER A 535 19.37 -32.27 -11.22
C SER A 535 17.84 -32.32 -11.31
N VAL A 536 17.26 -33.53 -11.32
CA VAL A 536 15.80 -33.72 -11.32
C VAL A 536 15.14 -33.00 -10.13
N GLU A 537 15.79 -33.04 -8.97
CA GLU A 537 15.34 -32.35 -7.75
C GLU A 537 15.38 -30.83 -7.92
N ALA A 538 16.49 -30.27 -8.42
CA ALA A 538 16.61 -28.83 -8.66
C ALA A 538 15.55 -28.34 -9.67
N ALA A 539 15.30 -29.10 -10.74
CA ALA A 539 14.28 -28.78 -11.72
C ALA A 539 12.85 -28.86 -11.15
N ASN A 540 12.58 -29.80 -10.23
CA ASN A 540 11.31 -29.87 -9.50
C ASN A 540 11.13 -28.68 -8.55
N THR A 541 12.18 -28.30 -7.83
CA THR A 541 12.18 -27.14 -6.95
C THR A 541 11.92 -25.85 -7.73
N LEU A 542 12.60 -25.64 -8.86
CA LEU A 542 12.35 -24.48 -9.73
C LEU A 542 10.87 -24.41 -10.17
N ARG A 543 10.29 -25.52 -10.66
CA ARG A 543 8.87 -25.57 -11.06
C ARG A 543 7.91 -25.28 -9.91
N ARG A 544 8.25 -25.73 -8.70
CA ARG A 544 7.45 -25.47 -7.50
C ARG A 544 7.46 -23.97 -7.19
N LEU A 545 8.64 -23.34 -7.17
CA LEU A 545 8.80 -21.91 -6.91
C LEU A 545 8.13 -21.06 -7.99
N GLU A 546 8.29 -21.40 -9.28
CA GLU A 546 7.60 -20.70 -10.38
C GLU A 546 6.06 -20.73 -10.25
N ARG A 547 5.50 -21.73 -9.56
CA ARG A 547 4.06 -21.84 -9.30
C ARG A 547 3.64 -21.12 -8.00
N GLU A 548 4.45 -21.23 -6.95
CA GLU A 548 4.15 -20.65 -5.63
C GLU A 548 4.37 -19.14 -5.63
N ASP A 549 5.50 -18.70 -6.20
CA ASP A 549 5.99 -17.33 -6.28
C ASP A 549 5.94 -16.82 -7.73
N PHE A 550 4.74 -16.83 -8.31
CA PHE A 550 4.49 -16.62 -9.74
C PHE A 550 4.58 -15.17 -10.23
N VAL A 551 4.67 -14.19 -9.31
CA VAL A 551 4.54 -12.76 -9.62
C VAL A 551 5.57 -12.28 -10.65
N PHE A 552 5.19 -11.33 -11.50
CA PHE A 552 6.05 -10.74 -12.53
C PHE A 552 6.54 -11.81 -13.54
N PRO A 553 5.65 -12.38 -14.36
CA PRO A 553 5.97 -13.49 -15.27
C PRO A 553 7.05 -13.14 -16.30
N ASP A 554 7.20 -11.86 -16.63
CA ASP A 554 8.15 -11.30 -17.61
C ASP A 554 9.37 -10.61 -16.96
N VAL A 555 9.57 -10.77 -15.65
CA VAL A 555 10.68 -10.13 -14.94
C VAL A 555 12.02 -10.50 -15.59
N SER A 556 12.83 -9.47 -15.84
CA SER A 556 14.16 -9.63 -16.39
C SER A 556 15.21 -9.05 -15.44
N PRO A 557 16.26 -9.80 -15.07
CA PRO A 557 17.36 -9.23 -14.28
C PRO A 557 18.01 -8.01 -14.95
N ALA A 558 17.96 -7.92 -16.28
CA ALA A 558 18.48 -6.77 -17.02
C ALA A 558 17.74 -5.45 -16.72
N TRP A 559 16.56 -5.51 -16.10
CA TRP A 559 15.82 -4.33 -15.67
C TRP A 559 16.48 -3.56 -14.52
N ALA A 560 17.47 -4.15 -13.85
CA ALA A 560 18.30 -3.48 -12.85
C ALA A 560 19.22 -2.41 -13.43
N GLN A 561 19.54 -2.52 -14.73
CA GLN A 561 20.40 -1.55 -15.38
C GLN A 561 19.56 -0.31 -15.69
N ALA A 562 20.13 0.87 -15.39
CA ALA A 562 19.51 2.13 -15.77
C ALA A 562 19.19 2.09 -17.28
N PRO A 563 17.96 2.46 -17.70
CA PRO A 563 17.63 2.63 -19.11
C PRO A 563 18.70 3.47 -19.80
N THR A 564 19.22 3.00 -20.94
CA THR A 564 20.08 3.84 -21.77
C THR A 564 19.24 5.02 -22.26
N ALA A 565 19.71 6.25 -22.01
CA ALA A 565 19.07 7.45 -22.54
C ALA A 565 19.02 7.34 -24.07
N ASN A 566 17.82 7.24 -24.63
CA ASN A 566 17.59 7.30 -26.08
C ASN A 566 17.67 8.73 -26.57
#